data_AF-A0A358F7G7-F1
#
_entry.id   AF-A0A358F7G7-F1
#
_cell.length_a   1.000
_cell.length_b   1.000
_cell.length_c   1.000
_cell.angle_alpha   90.00
_cell.angle_beta   90.00
_cell.angle_gamma   90.00
#
_symmetry.space_group_name_H-M   'P 1'
#
loop_
_entity.id
_entity.type
_entity.pdbx_description
1 polymer ?
#
loop_
_entity_poly.entity_id
_entity_poly.type
_entity_poly.pdbx_seq_one_letter_code
_entity_poly.pdbx_strand_id
1 'polypeptide(L)'
;MAYRKGNVKIKWNGDFAYVIGVIATDGNLSPDLRHIHITSKDEEMLLNCKKCLGINNLIGKKARGGSKDKKYYVLQFGDKNFFEFLLSIGITPKKSKTINELKIPKEYFKDFLRGCIDGDGSITISKHKESKHPQYKVRLCSASKLFLEWILKSCIELFEVKGGSICLPKESSVYTLTFAKEDSIKVLQFIYKGKNTSLSRKRNIAFKILKQSKKLGAGEKTAGTLLDLD
;
A
#
# COMPACT_ATOMS: atom_id res chain seq x y z
N MET A 1 -2.90 -14.90 -34.95
CA MET A 1 -3.60 -14.52 -33.70
C MET A 1 -3.88 -13.02 -33.75
N ALA A 2 -5.14 -12.60 -33.64
CA ALA A 2 -5.49 -11.17 -33.67
C ALA A 2 -4.99 -10.47 -32.39
N TYR A 3 -4.23 -9.39 -32.55
CA TYR A 3 -3.76 -8.55 -31.45
C TYR A 3 -4.95 -7.83 -30.80
N ARG A 4 -5.33 -8.23 -29.58
CA ARG A 4 -6.41 -7.56 -28.84
C ARG A 4 -5.93 -6.18 -28.42
N LYS A 5 -6.61 -5.12 -28.85
CA LYS A 5 -6.31 -3.74 -28.41
C LYS A 5 -6.67 -3.58 -26.93
N GLY A 6 -5.66 -3.38 -26.07
CA GLY A 6 -5.84 -3.08 -24.65
C GLY A 6 -6.00 -1.58 -24.40
N ASN A 7 -6.68 -1.24 -23.30
CA ASN A 7 -6.81 0.12 -22.79
C ASN A 7 -5.64 0.48 -21.87
N VAL A 8 -5.04 -0.51 -21.20
CA VAL A 8 -3.93 -0.34 -20.25
C VAL A 8 -2.61 -0.67 -20.93
N LYS A 9 -1.62 0.23 -20.78
CA LYS A 9 -0.24 -0.05 -21.19
C LYS A 9 0.47 -0.85 -20.10
N ILE A 10 0.66 -2.15 -20.34
CA ILE A 10 1.33 -3.06 -19.42
C ILE A 10 2.85 -2.84 -19.55
N LYS A 11 3.39 -1.99 -18.67
CA LYS A 11 4.83 -1.73 -18.58
C LYS A 11 5.18 -1.39 -17.14
N TRP A 12 6.14 -2.14 -16.57
CA TRP A 12 6.63 -1.83 -15.23
C TRP A 12 7.26 -0.44 -15.18
N ASN A 13 6.81 0.32 -14.18
CA ASN A 13 7.33 1.60 -13.71
C ASN A 13 6.70 1.86 -12.33
N GLY A 14 7.13 2.91 -11.63
CA GLY A 14 6.62 3.20 -10.28
C GLY A 14 5.11 3.48 -10.22
N ASP A 15 4.54 4.16 -11.21
CA ASP A 15 3.10 4.43 -11.27
C ASP A 15 2.28 3.15 -11.53
N PHE A 16 2.75 2.29 -12.44
CA PHE A 16 2.11 1.01 -12.72
C PHE A 16 2.16 0.10 -11.49
N ALA A 17 3.32 -0.03 -10.84
CA ALA A 17 3.48 -0.85 -9.65
C ALA A 17 2.61 -0.34 -8.48
N TYR A 18 2.51 0.98 -8.30
CA TYR A 18 1.57 1.58 -7.36
C TYR A 18 0.14 1.09 -7.59
N VAL A 19 -0.34 1.10 -8.84
CA VAL A 19 -1.70 0.63 -9.16
C VAL A 19 -1.85 -0.87 -8.91
N ILE A 20 -0.84 -1.69 -9.23
CA ILE A 20 -0.86 -3.12 -8.89
C ILE A 20 -1.02 -3.32 -7.37
N GLY A 21 -0.34 -2.49 -6.56
CA GLY A 21 -0.50 -2.51 -5.10
C GLY A 21 -1.91 -2.19 -4.63
N VAL A 22 -2.54 -1.16 -5.22
CA VAL A 22 -3.94 -0.81 -4.94
C VAL A 22 -4.89 -1.91 -5.39
N ILE A 23 -4.65 -2.55 -6.55
CA ILE A 23 -5.47 -3.66 -7.03
C ILE A 23 -5.33 -4.88 -6.10
N ALA A 24 -4.13 -5.14 -5.57
CA ALA A 24 -3.87 -6.23 -4.64
C ALA A 24 -4.65 -6.09 -3.31
N THR A 25 -5.03 -4.87 -2.91
CA THR A 25 -5.83 -4.61 -1.69
C THR A 25 -7.30 -4.33 -2.01
N ASP A 26 -7.59 -3.25 -2.74
CA ASP A 26 -8.94 -2.72 -2.98
C ASP A 26 -9.52 -3.11 -4.35
N GLY A 27 -8.75 -3.82 -5.18
CA GLY A 27 -9.16 -4.30 -6.49
C GLY A 27 -10.05 -5.54 -6.45
N ASN A 28 -10.95 -5.70 -7.39
CA ASN A 28 -11.71 -6.92 -7.61
C ASN A 28 -11.68 -7.28 -9.08
N LEU A 29 -11.22 -8.50 -9.36
CA LEU A 29 -11.27 -9.09 -10.69
C LEU A 29 -12.64 -9.77 -10.85
N SER A 30 -13.41 -9.31 -11.83
CA SER A 30 -14.72 -9.87 -12.14
C SER A 30 -14.59 -11.33 -12.61
N PRO A 31 -15.55 -12.21 -12.26
CA PRO A 31 -15.61 -13.57 -12.78
C PRO A 31 -15.77 -13.66 -14.31
N ASP A 32 -16.12 -12.57 -14.98
CA ASP A 32 -16.20 -12.48 -16.45
C ASP A 32 -14.84 -12.48 -17.18
N LEU A 33 -13.74 -12.54 -16.41
CA LEU A 33 -12.36 -12.61 -16.91
C LEU A 33 -11.92 -11.39 -17.73
N ARG A 34 -12.60 -10.25 -17.56
CA ARG A 34 -12.36 -9.03 -18.32
C ARG A 34 -12.35 -7.78 -17.47
N HIS A 35 -13.26 -7.66 -16.51
CA HIS A 35 -13.46 -6.41 -15.78
C HIS A 35 -12.66 -6.37 -14.48
N ILE A 36 -12.10 -5.18 -14.22
CA ILE A 36 -11.42 -4.82 -12.99
C ILE A 36 -12.22 -3.71 -12.33
N HIS A 37 -12.44 -3.84 -11.02
CA HIS A 37 -13.08 -2.83 -10.19
C HIS A 37 -12.12 -2.40 -9.10
N ILE A 38 -11.96 -1.10 -8.87
CA ILE A 38 -11.29 -0.54 -7.69
C ILE A 38 -12.35 0.25 -6.93
N THR A 39 -12.55 -0.05 -5.64
CA THR A 39 -13.54 0.63 -4.80
C THR A 39 -12.85 1.26 -3.60
N SER A 40 -13.13 2.53 -3.32
CA SER A 40 -12.59 3.18 -2.13
C SER A 40 -13.51 4.28 -1.60
N LYS A 41 -13.31 4.66 -0.34
CA LYS A 41 -13.88 5.88 0.24
C LYS A 41 -13.08 7.13 -0.17
N ASP A 42 -11.84 6.95 -0.61
CA ASP A 42 -10.94 8.02 -1.05
C ASP A 42 -10.99 8.15 -2.58
N GLU A 43 -11.66 9.19 -3.09
CA GLU A 43 -11.73 9.46 -4.53
C GLU A 43 -10.34 9.72 -5.15
N GLU A 44 -9.45 10.38 -4.39
CA GLU A 44 -8.06 10.65 -4.79
C GLU A 44 -7.34 9.37 -5.21
N MET A 45 -7.57 8.24 -4.52
CA MET A 45 -6.91 6.97 -4.86
C MET A 45 -7.34 6.46 -6.25
N LEU A 46 -8.61 6.64 -6.60
CA LEU A 46 -9.14 6.22 -7.91
C LEU A 46 -8.68 7.17 -9.02
N LEU A 47 -8.60 8.48 -8.75
CA LEU A 47 -8.02 9.46 -9.67
C LEU A 47 -6.54 9.16 -9.95
N ASN A 48 -5.77 8.82 -8.90
CA ASN A 48 -4.39 8.36 -9.03
C ASN A 48 -4.31 7.12 -9.91
N CYS A 49 -5.12 6.08 -9.65
CA CYS A 49 -5.13 4.86 -10.47
C CYS A 49 -5.47 5.15 -11.93
N LYS A 50 -6.50 5.97 -12.18
CA LYS A 50 -6.93 6.39 -13.52
C LYS A 50 -5.78 7.05 -14.29
N LYS A 51 -5.10 8.01 -13.64
CA LYS A 51 -3.96 8.73 -14.20
C LYS A 51 -2.79 7.78 -14.49
N CYS A 52 -2.40 6.95 -13.53
CA CYS A 52 -1.28 6.01 -13.67
C CYS A 52 -1.50 4.97 -14.77
N LEU A 53 -2.74 4.51 -14.98
CA LEU A 53 -3.08 3.57 -16.05
C LEU A 53 -3.31 4.25 -17.41
N GLY A 54 -3.47 5.58 -17.45
CA GLY A 54 -3.79 6.32 -18.68
C GLY A 54 -5.18 6.01 -19.25
N ILE A 55 -6.13 5.61 -18.39
CA ILE A 55 -7.50 5.26 -18.81
C ILE A 55 -8.46 6.43 -18.60
N ASN A 56 -9.53 6.50 -19.39
CA ASN A 56 -10.49 7.62 -19.37
C ASN A 56 -11.83 7.29 -18.71
N ASN A 57 -11.98 6.08 -18.16
CA ASN A 57 -13.20 5.59 -17.52
C ASN A 57 -13.72 6.54 -16.43
N LEU A 58 -15.05 6.62 -16.31
CA LEU A 58 -15.72 7.43 -15.29
C LEU A 58 -15.54 6.79 -13.90
N ILE A 59 -15.40 7.64 -12.88
CA ILE A 59 -15.45 7.23 -11.48
C ILE A 59 -16.91 7.35 -11.04
N GLY A 60 -17.55 6.22 -10.79
CA GLY A 60 -18.92 6.15 -10.30
C GLY A 60 -18.99 6.18 -8.77
N LYS A 61 -20.21 6.17 -8.24
CA LYS A 61 -20.48 6.01 -6.81
C LYS A 61 -21.43 4.84 -6.56
N LYS A 62 -21.17 4.03 -5.53
CA LYS A 62 -22.04 2.94 -5.08
C LYS A 62 -22.27 2.99 -3.58
N ALA A 63 -23.37 2.38 -3.14
CA ALA A 63 -23.63 2.09 -1.74
C ALA A 63 -23.16 0.66 -1.39
N ARG A 64 -23.07 0.35 -0.10
CA ARG A 64 -22.96 -1.06 0.35
C ARG A 64 -24.33 -1.72 0.23
N GLY A 65 -24.34 -3.06 0.14
CA GLY A 65 -25.59 -3.83 0.19
C GLY A 65 -26.44 -3.43 1.40
N GLY A 66 -27.74 -3.23 1.19
CA GLY A 66 -28.67 -2.80 2.23
C GLY A 66 -28.63 -1.30 2.59
N SER A 67 -27.76 -0.49 1.97
CA SER A 67 -27.72 0.96 2.18
C SER A 67 -28.07 1.70 0.89
N LYS A 68 -28.75 2.85 1.02
CA LYS A 68 -28.97 3.80 -0.09
C LYS A 68 -27.83 4.83 -0.21
N ASP A 69 -26.94 4.88 0.77
CA ASP A 69 -25.93 5.92 0.91
C ASP A 69 -24.69 5.62 0.05
N LYS A 70 -24.53 6.40 -1.04
CA LYS A 70 -23.49 6.20 -2.07
C LYS A 70 -22.13 6.78 -1.65
N LYS A 71 -21.59 6.29 -0.55
CA LYS A 71 -20.31 6.73 0.05
C LYS A 71 -19.04 6.17 -0.60
N TYR A 72 -19.15 5.22 -1.53
CA TYR A 72 -17.98 4.55 -2.11
C TYR A 72 -17.80 4.95 -3.57
N TYR A 73 -16.62 5.43 -3.90
CA TYR A 73 -16.20 5.68 -5.28
C TYR A 73 -15.79 4.37 -5.94
N VAL A 74 -16.04 4.23 -7.24
CA VAL A 74 -15.76 3.02 -8.01
C VAL A 74 -15.15 3.39 -9.36
N LEU A 75 -13.97 2.84 -9.64
CA LEU A 75 -13.37 2.83 -10.97
C LEU A 75 -13.54 1.44 -11.56
N GLN A 76 -14.29 1.33 -12.67
CA GLN A 76 -14.50 0.07 -13.37
C GLN A 76 -14.08 0.21 -14.84
N PHE A 77 -13.34 -0.78 -15.33
CA PHE A 77 -12.92 -0.84 -16.71
C PHE A 77 -12.70 -2.30 -17.14
N GLY A 78 -12.84 -2.55 -18.43
CA GLY A 78 -12.61 -3.86 -19.02
C GLY A 78 -11.35 -3.87 -19.88
N ASP A 79 -10.44 -4.79 -19.60
CA ASP A 79 -9.24 -5.02 -20.39
C ASP A 79 -8.76 -6.46 -20.19
N LYS A 80 -8.95 -7.30 -21.21
CA LYS A 80 -8.63 -8.73 -21.11
C LYS A 80 -7.13 -8.98 -21.02
N ASN A 81 -6.30 -8.19 -21.71
CA ASN A 81 -4.85 -8.36 -21.66
C ASN A 81 -4.32 -7.97 -20.27
N PHE A 82 -4.84 -6.89 -19.70
CA PHE A 82 -4.47 -6.49 -18.35
C PHE A 82 -4.98 -7.48 -17.30
N PHE A 83 -6.19 -8.02 -17.49
CA PHE A 83 -6.72 -9.08 -16.63
C PHE A 83 -5.83 -10.32 -16.65
N GLU A 84 -5.48 -10.83 -17.83
CA GLU A 84 -4.58 -11.98 -18.00
C GLU A 84 -3.19 -11.70 -17.40
N PHE A 85 -2.68 -10.47 -17.50
CA PHE A 85 -1.46 -10.05 -16.81
C PHE A 85 -1.59 -10.08 -15.28
N LEU A 86 -2.70 -9.58 -14.71
CA LEU A 86 -2.93 -9.63 -13.26
C LEU A 86 -2.94 -11.09 -12.76
N LEU A 87 -3.56 -11.99 -13.51
CA LEU A 87 -3.51 -13.43 -13.21
C LEU A 87 -2.07 -13.97 -13.23
N SER A 88 -1.28 -13.61 -14.25
CA SER A 88 0.07 -14.15 -14.43
C SER A 88 1.06 -13.74 -13.33
N ILE A 89 0.80 -12.60 -12.68
CA ILE A 89 1.55 -12.13 -11.51
C ILE A 89 0.98 -12.60 -10.17
N GLY A 90 -0.14 -13.33 -10.15
CA GLY A 90 -0.71 -13.94 -8.94
C GLY A 90 -1.94 -13.23 -8.34
N ILE A 91 -2.48 -12.19 -8.99
CA ILE A 91 -3.72 -11.53 -8.56
C ILE A 91 -4.89 -12.20 -9.25
N THR A 92 -5.71 -12.94 -8.49
CA THR A 92 -6.84 -13.72 -9.03
C THR A 92 -8.20 -13.18 -8.55
N PRO A 93 -9.32 -13.59 -9.18
CA PRO A 93 -10.64 -13.45 -8.56
C PRO A 93 -10.69 -14.04 -7.16
N LYS A 94 -11.56 -13.51 -6.29
CA LYS A 94 -11.67 -13.88 -4.86
C LYS A 94 -10.33 -13.79 -4.12
N LYS A 95 -9.47 -12.83 -4.49
CA LYS A 95 -8.10 -12.63 -3.99
C LYS A 95 -7.94 -12.72 -2.48
N SER A 96 -8.92 -12.28 -1.69
CA SER A 96 -8.86 -12.38 -0.22
C SER A 96 -8.69 -13.82 0.28
N LYS A 97 -9.00 -14.82 -0.54
CA LYS A 97 -8.85 -16.25 -0.24
C LYS A 97 -7.64 -16.91 -0.92
N THR A 98 -7.05 -16.26 -1.93
CA THR A 98 -6.09 -16.91 -2.85
C THR A 98 -4.76 -16.18 -2.96
N ILE A 99 -4.71 -14.88 -2.62
CA ILE A 99 -3.51 -14.06 -2.77
C ILE A 99 -2.41 -14.54 -1.82
N ASN A 100 -1.20 -14.65 -2.33
CA ASN A 100 -0.02 -15.13 -1.60
C ASN A 100 1.20 -14.26 -1.97
N GLU A 101 2.17 -14.79 -2.71
CA GLU A 101 3.28 -14.05 -3.27
C GLU A 101 2.93 -13.57 -4.67
N LEU A 102 3.31 -12.32 -5.00
CA LEU A 102 3.11 -11.77 -6.33
C LEU A 102 4.45 -11.60 -7.07
N LYS A 103 4.42 -11.78 -8.39
CA LYS A 103 5.59 -11.58 -9.25
C LYS A 103 5.84 -10.10 -9.53
N ILE A 104 6.34 -9.39 -8.52
CA ILE A 104 6.67 -7.96 -8.61
C ILE A 104 8.20 -7.82 -8.76
N PRO A 105 8.71 -7.11 -9.77
CA PRO A 105 10.14 -6.85 -9.87
C PRO A 105 10.64 -6.06 -8.65
N LYS A 106 11.77 -6.50 -8.07
CA LYS A 106 12.31 -5.95 -6.81
C LYS A 106 12.48 -4.43 -6.84
N GLU A 107 12.91 -3.87 -7.98
CA GLU A 107 13.11 -2.43 -8.17
C GLU A 107 11.83 -1.58 -8.02
N TYR A 108 10.65 -2.19 -8.25
CA TYR A 108 9.35 -1.53 -8.14
C TYR A 108 8.58 -1.93 -6.87
N PHE A 109 9.15 -2.80 -6.02
CA PHE A 109 8.48 -3.28 -4.82
C PHE A 109 8.11 -2.14 -3.86
N LYS A 110 8.94 -1.10 -3.74
CA LYS A 110 8.63 0.10 -2.94
C LYS A 110 7.37 0.82 -3.40
N ASP A 111 7.12 0.86 -4.71
CA ASP A 111 5.97 1.54 -5.30
C ASP A 111 4.71 0.68 -5.18
N PHE A 112 4.86 -0.63 -5.39
CA PHE A 112 3.83 -1.62 -5.09
C PHE A 112 3.39 -1.58 -3.63
N LEU A 113 4.33 -1.62 -2.68
CA LEU A 113 4.03 -1.54 -1.26
C LEU A 113 3.33 -0.22 -0.91
N ARG A 114 3.73 0.90 -1.52
CA ARG A 114 3.02 2.18 -1.34
C ARG A 114 1.56 2.08 -1.76
N GLY A 115 1.28 1.42 -2.89
CA GLY A 115 -0.08 1.14 -3.34
C GLY A 115 -0.88 0.32 -2.34
N CYS A 116 -0.30 -0.76 -1.80
CA CYS A 116 -0.94 -1.57 -0.77
C CYS A 116 -1.20 -0.76 0.51
N ILE A 117 -0.24 0.07 0.93
CA ILE A 117 -0.39 0.92 2.11
C ILE A 117 -1.49 1.96 1.88
N ASP A 118 -1.63 2.51 0.68
CA ASP A 118 -2.69 3.48 0.35
C ASP A 118 -4.08 2.85 0.29
N GLY A 119 -4.17 1.59 -0.11
CA GLY A 119 -5.39 0.80 -0.04
C GLY A 119 -5.75 0.38 1.38
N ASP A 120 -5.25 -0.79 1.80
CA ASP A 120 -5.59 -1.42 3.09
C ASP A 120 -4.60 -1.12 4.23
N GLY A 121 -3.68 -0.18 4.03
CA GLY A 121 -2.73 0.22 5.06
C GLY A 121 -3.15 1.41 5.93
N SER A 122 -2.40 1.62 7.01
CA SER A 122 -2.51 2.80 7.87
C SER A 122 -1.16 3.27 8.39
N ILE A 123 -1.04 4.57 8.60
CA ILE A 123 0.14 5.21 9.19
C ILE A 123 -0.35 5.99 10.38
N THR A 124 0.19 5.69 11.57
CA THR A 124 -0.27 6.29 12.82
C THR A 124 0.87 6.83 13.65
N ILE A 125 0.58 7.94 14.33
CA ILE A 125 1.43 8.53 15.36
C ILE A 125 0.65 8.48 16.66
N SER A 126 1.19 7.81 17.66
CA SER A 126 0.66 7.77 19.02
C SER A 126 1.74 8.22 20.01
N LYS A 127 1.40 8.39 21.28
CA LYS A 127 2.38 8.65 22.34
C LYS A 127 2.40 7.47 23.30
N HIS A 128 3.59 7.11 23.77
CA HIS A 128 3.71 6.18 24.88
C HIS A 128 2.99 6.75 26.11
N LYS A 129 2.27 5.92 26.87
CA LYS A 129 1.43 6.40 27.98
C LYS A 129 2.24 7.08 29.07
N GLU A 130 3.40 6.52 29.41
CA GLU A 130 4.29 7.01 30.47
C GLU A 130 5.27 8.04 29.90
N SER A 131 6.32 7.60 29.20
CA SER A 131 7.38 8.46 28.64
C SER A 131 6.94 9.54 27.65
N LYS A 132 5.68 9.54 27.19
CA LYS A 132 5.12 10.47 26.18
C LYS A 132 5.86 10.49 24.83
N HIS A 133 6.86 9.65 24.63
CA HIS A 133 7.61 9.56 23.37
C HIS A 133 6.70 9.14 22.22
N PRO A 134 6.91 9.71 21.01
CA PRO A 134 6.13 9.34 19.84
C PRO A 134 6.35 7.87 19.47
N GLN A 135 5.28 7.20 19.07
CA GLN A 135 5.23 5.83 18.62
C GLN A 135 4.66 5.80 17.20
N TYR A 136 5.50 5.43 16.25
CA TYR A 136 5.16 5.36 14.83
C TYR A 136 4.81 3.93 14.44
N LYS A 137 3.68 3.74 13.77
CA LYS A 137 3.28 2.44 13.23
C LYS A 137 2.84 2.57 11.79
N VAL A 138 3.37 1.70 10.94
CA VAL A 138 2.86 1.42 9.59
C VAL A 138 2.20 0.05 9.63
N ARG A 139 0.96 -0.04 9.19
CA ARG A 139 0.21 -1.30 9.16
C ARG A 139 -0.32 -1.61 7.77
N LEU A 140 -0.47 -2.88 7.48
CA LEU A 140 -1.17 -3.41 6.31
C LEU A 140 -2.11 -4.53 6.76
N CYS A 141 -3.38 -4.45 6.36
CA CYS A 141 -4.37 -5.48 6.64
C CYS A 141 -4.56 -6.40 5.43
N SER A 142 -4.79 -7.69 5.68
CA SER A 142 -5.19 -8.65 4.64
C SER A 142 -5.89 -9.85 5.25
N ALA A 143 -6.84 -10.44 4.52
CA ALA A 143 -7.42 -11.74 4.87
C ALA A 143 -6.42 -12.90 4.65
N SER A 144 -5.38 -12.69 3.84
CA SER A 144 -4.34 -13.69 3.60
C SER A 144 -3.11 -13.42 4.46
N LYS A 145 -2.85 -14.33 5.41
CA LYS A 145 -1.63 -14.30 6.22
C LYS A 145 -0.36 -14.48 5.36
N LEU A 146 -0.42 -15.38 4.38
CA LEU A 146 0.70 -15.67 3.47
C LEU A 146 1.13 -14.43 2.69
N PHE A 147 0.18 -13.60 2.25
CA PHE A 147 0.48 -12.33 1.59
C PHE A 147 1.24 -11.39 2.53
N LEU A 148 0.83 -11.28 3.80
CA LEU A 148 1.52 -10.43 4.77
C LEU A 148 2.92 -10.96 5.14
N GLU A 149 3.09 -12.28 5.23
CA GLU A 149 4.39 -12.92 5.46
C GLU A 149 5.35 -12.64 4.29
N TRP A 150 4.85 -12.72 3.05
CA TRP A 150 5.62 -12.34 1.86
C TRP A 150 5.99 -10.85 1.83
N ILE A 151 5.06 -9.94 2.17
CA ILE A 151 5.36 -8.51 2.29
C ILE A 151 6.44 -8.26 3.35
N LEU A 152 6.32 -8.89 4.52
CA LEU A 152 7.30 -8.75 5.60
C LEU A 152 8.69 -9.22 5.15
N LYS A 153 8.79 -10.42 4.55
CA LYS A 153 10.04 -10.96 4.02
C LYS A 153 10.67 -10.01 2.99
N SER A 154 9.86 -9.50 2.06
CA SER A 154 10.32 -8.57 1.03
C SER A 154 10.81 -7.25 1.62
N CYS A 155 10.14 -6.72 2.66
CA CYS A 155 10.63 -5.54 3.36
C CYS A 155 11.97 -5.79 4.06
N ILE A 156 12.14 -6.94 4.74
CA ILE A 156 13.40 -7.31 5.41
C ILE A 156 14.55 -7.34 4.40
N GLU A 157 14.32 -7.98 3.25
CA GLU A 157 15.32 -8.11 2.18
C GLU A 157 15.67 -6.76 1.53
N LEU A 158 14.69 -5.90 1.30
CA LEU A 158 14.88 -4.71 0.44
C LEU A 158 15.06 -3.39 1.21
N PHE A 159 14.56 -3.29 2.45
CA PHE A 159 14.47 -2.03 3.19
C PHE A 159 15.23 -2.02 4.52
N GLU A 160 16.04 -3.05 4.79
CA GLU A 160 16.83 -3.20 6.02
C GLU A 160 15.97 -3.08 7.31
N VAL A 161 14.70 -3.45 7.24
CA VAL A 161 13.85 -3.53 8.44
C VAL A 161 14.27 -4.75 9.26
N LYS A 162 14.33 -4.59 10.58
CA LYS A 162 14.69 -5.68 11.49
C LYS A 162 13.57 -6.71 11.57
N GLY A 163 12.31 -6.28 11.51
CA GLY A 163 11.18 -7.18 11.42
C GLY A 163 9.83 -6.48 11.43
N GLY A 164 8.81 -7.23 11.83
CA GLY A 164 7.43 -6.80 11.93
C GLY A 164 6.57 -7.88 12.58
N SER A 165 5.43 -7.49 13.14
CA SER A 165 4.51 -8.43 13.78
C SER A 165 3.27 -8.64 12.93
N ILE A 166 2.90 -9.90 12.69
CA ILE A 166 1.62 -10.26 12.06
C ILE A 166 0.71 -10.82 13.15
N CYS A 167 -0.44 -10.18 13.35
CA CYS A 167 -1.43 -10.62 14.34
C CYS A 167 -2.83 -10.71 13.73
N LEU A 168 -3.65 -11.61 14.26
CA LEU A 168 -5.10 -11.65 14.04
C LEU A 168 -5.78 -11.07 15.29
N PRO A 169 -6.33 -9.85 15.24
CA PRO A 169 -7.08 -9.30 16.38
C PRO A 169 -8.27 -10.20 16.74
N LYS A 170 -8.58 -10.33 18.05
CA LYS A 170 -9.60 -11.27 18.57
C LYS A 170 -10.99 -11.15 17.91
N GLU A 171 -11.36 -9.98 17.41
CA GLU A 171 -12.66 -9.69 16.80
C GLU A 171 -12.55 -9.35 15.29
N SER A 172 -11.43 -9.70 14.66
CA SER A 172 -11.19 -9.40 13.25
C SER A 172 -11.10 -10.67 12.42
N SER A 173 -11.65 -10.63 11.22
CA SER A 173 -11.46 -11.67 10.19
C SER A 173 -10.23 -11.42 9.31
N VAL A 174 -9.44 -10.38 9.60
CA VAL A 174 -8.26 -10.01 8.81
C VAL A 174 -7.01 -9.91 9.68
N TYR A 175 -5.90 -10.40 9.14
CA TYR A 175 -4.58 -10.26 9.73
C TYR A 175 -4.06 -8.83 9.55
N THR A 176 -3.20 -8.39 10.46
CA THR A 176 -2.53 -7.09 10.41
C THR A 176 -1.03 -7.28 10.55
N LEU A 177 -0.28 -6.88 9.52
CA LEU A 177 1.16 -6.69 9.60
C LEU A 177 1.41 -5.30 10.19
N THR A 178 2.28 -5.21 11.20
CA THR A 178 2.69 -3.95 11.83
C THR A 178 4.21 -3.83 11.84
N PHE A 179 4.70 -2.76 11.22
CA PHE A 179 6.03 -2.21 11.48
C PHE A 179 5.90 -1.16 12.58
N ALA A 180 6.88 -1.11 13.49
CA ALA A 180 6.86 -0.21 14.64
C ALA A 180 8.19 0.54 14.78
N LYS A 181 8.13 1.73 15.37
CA LYS A 181 9.31 2.55 15.73
C LYS A 181 10.26 2.77 14.54
N GLU A 182 11.50 2.29 14.64
CA GLU A 182 12.55 2.45 13.64
C GLU A 182 12.18 1.79 12.31
N ASP A 183 11.60 0.59 12.34
CA ASP A 183 11.19 -0.12 11.12
C ASP A 183 10.07 0.62 10.38
N SER A 184 9.16 1.29 11.10
CA SER A 184 8.19 2.20 10.47
C SER A 184 8.88 3.31 9.71
N ILE A 185 9.91 3.93 10.30
CA ILE A 185 10.64 5.03 9.67
C ILE A 185 11.34 4.53 8.40
N LYS A 186 12.02 3.38 8.47
CA LYS A 186 12.68 2.75 7.32
C LYS A 186 11.67 2.50 6.18
N VAL A 187 10.56 1.81 6.45
CA VAL A 187 9.51 1.58 5.45
C VAL A 187 9.04 2.90 4.81
N LEU A 188 8.74 3.92 5.62
CA LEU A 188 8.28 5.22 5.13
C LEU A 188 9.34 5.95 4.28
N GLN A 189 10.61 5.87 4.66
CA GLN A 189 11.71 6.45 3.89
C GLN A 189 11.79 5.84 2.50
N PHE A 190 11.63 4.52 2.37
CA PHE A 190 11.69 3.83 1.08
C PHE A 190 10.47 4.13 0.20
N ILE A 191 9.25 3.97 0.73
CA ILE A 191 8.04 4.08 -0.10
C ILE A 191 7.74 5.53 -0.52
N TYR A 192 8.14 6.52 0.29
CA TYR A 192 7.95 7.95 -0.02
C TYR A 192 9.23 8.67 -0.49
N LYS A 193 10.27 7.93 -0.93
CA LYS A 193 11.47 8.53 -1.52
C LYS A 193 11.15 9.17 -2.86
N GLY A 194 11.22 10.50 -2.93
CA GLY A 194 11.01 11.28 -4.17
C GLY A 194 9.58 11.76 -4.37
N LYS A 195 9.28 12.21 -5.60
CA LYS A 195 7.95 12.65 -6.00
C LYS A 195 7.22 11.49 -6.66
N ASN A 196 6.38 10.82 -5.89
CA ASN A 196 5.67 9.63 -6.33
C ASN A 196 4.16 9.79 -6.13
N THR A 197 3.37 9.07 -6.93
CA THR A 197 1.91 8.98 -6.77
C THR A 197 1.57 8.32 -5.44
N SER A 198 0.72 8.97 -4.64
CA SER A 198 0.26 8.44 -3.36
C SER A 198 -0.95 9.22 -2.85
N LEU A 199 -1.64 8.67 -1.86
CA LEU A 199 -2.74 9.30 -1.17
C LEU A 199 -2.23 10.40 -0.22
N SER A 200 -2.65 11.63 -0.49
CA SER A 200 -2.12 12.84 0.17
C SER A 200 -2.24 12.76 1.69
N ARG A 201 -3.38 12.28 2.22
CA ARG A 201 -3.57 12.14 3.68
C ARG A 201 -2.54 11.22 4.35
N LYS A 202 -2.15 10.11 3.69
CA LYS A 202 -1.16 9.15 4.23
C LYS A 202 0.26 9.71 4.06
N ARG A 203 0.57 10.31 2.90
CA ARG A 203 1.85 10.99 2.64
C ARG A 203 2.13 12.10 3.65
N ASN A 204 1.14 12.91 3.99
CA ASN A 204 1.29 13.99 4.96
C ASN A 204 1.69 13.49 6.35
N ILE A 205 1.09 12.38 6.81
CA ILE A 205 1.46 11.75 8.09
C ILE A 205 2.88 11.18 7.99
N ALA A 206 3.21 10.49 6.90
CA ALA A 206 4.54 9.95 6.67
C ALA A 206 5.62 11.04 6.76
N PHE A 207 5.44 12.15 6.07
CA PHE A 207 6.38 13.27 6.10
C PHE A 207 6.51 13.93 7.46
N LYS A 208 5.42 14.00 8.24
CA LYS A 208 5.49 14.43 9.64
C LYS A 208 6.38 13.50 10.47
N ILE A 209 6.26 12.19 10.31
CA ILE A 209 7.11 11.19 10.98
C ILE A 209 8.57 11.34 10.55
N LEU A 210 8.84 11.40 9.25
CA LEU A 210 10.19 11.51 8.71
C LEU A 210 10.88 12.79 9.18
N LYS A 211 10.17 13.93 9.22
CA LYS A 211 10.70 15.19 9.75
C LYS A 211 11.02 15.11 11.25
N GLN A 212 10.17 14.46 12.05
CA GLN A 212 10.41 14.29 13.48
C GLN A 212 11.60 13.35 13.76
N SER A 213 11.72 12.25 13.02
CA SER A 213 12.82 11.29 13.18
C SER A 213 14.20 11.92 12.91
N LYS A 214 14.31 12.79 11.90
CA LYS A 214 15.55 13.52 11.60
C LYS A 214 15.95 14.49 12.72
N LYS A 215 14.99 15.12 13.38
CA LYS A 215 15.26 16.03 14.51
C LYS A 215 15.80 15.29 15.74
N LEU A 216 15.22 14.12 16.04
CA LEU A 216 15.68 13.29 17.16
C LEU A 216 17.11 12.81 16.94
N GLY A 217 17.43 12.28 15.75
CA GLY A 217 18.79 11.84 15.44
C GLY A 217 19.83 12.95 15.32
N ALA A 218 19.42 14.20 15.07
CA ALA A 218 20.31 15.36 15.13
C ALA A 218 20.58 15.80 16.58
N GLY A 219 19.57 15.75 17.45
CA GLY A 219 19.69 16.10 18.87
C GLY A 219 20.55 15.12 19.68
N GLU A 220 20.44 13.81 19.39
CA GLU A 220 21.28 12.77 20.03
C GLU A 220 22.76 12.91 19.66
N LYS A 221 23.07 13.31 18.41
CA LYS A 221 24.45 13.57 17.98
C LYS A 221 25.09 14.77 18.69
N THR A 222 24.32 15.82 18.96
CA THR A 222 24.80 16.98 19.73
C THR A 222 24.92 16.72 21.23
N ALA A 223 24.09 15.83 21.80
CA ALA A 223 24.18 15.46 23.21
C ALA A 223 25.37 14.52 23.50
N GLY A 224 25.74 13.67 22.53
CA GLY A 224 26.89 12.77 22.64
C GLY A 224 28.26 13.46 22.59
N THR A 225 28.34 14.74 22.18
CA THR A 225 29.62 15.50 22.14
C THR A 225 29.88 16.30 23.42
N LEU A 226 28.93 16.34 24.37
CA LEU A 226 29.04 17.08 25.62
C LEU A 226 29.43 16.21 26.83
N LEU A 227 29.73 14.92 26.62
CA LEU A 227 30.09 13.97 27.68
C LEU A 227 31.56 13.52 27.66
N ASP A 228 32.40 14.08 26.78
CA ASP A 228 33.83 13.75 26.65
C ASP A 228 34.75 14.96 26.97
N LEU A 229 34.32 15.86 27.85
CA LEU A 229 35.15 16.96 28.37
C LEU A 229 35.03 17.02 29.90
N ASP A 230 35.65 16.03 30.55
CA ASP A 230 36.16 16.13 31.93
C ASP A 230 37.61 15.61 31.94
#